data_AF-A0A6A6MDQ3-F1
#
_entry.id   AF-A0A6A6MDQ3-F1
#
_cell.length_a   1.000
_cell.length_b   1.000
_cell.length_c   1.000
_cell.angle_alpha   90.00
_cell.angle_beta   90.00
_cell.angle_gamma   90.00
#
_symmetry.space_group_name_H-M   'P 1'
#
loop_
_entity.id
_entity.type
_entity.pdbx_description
1 polymer ?
#
loop_
_entity_poly.entity_id
_entity_poly.type
_entity_poly.pdbx_seq_one_letter_code
_entity_poly.pdbx_strand_id
1 'polypeptide(L)'
;MENQQPSLKSRFRRVCVFCGSSPGKNPSYQLAAIQLGHQLSDTQDSYAKRDNRRNSGEVRAVSGMHQRKAEMARQADAFIALPGGYGTLEELLEVITWAQLGIHDKPVGLLNVDGYYNSLLSFIDKAVDEGFITPSARHIIVSAQSAHELMCKLETFVSSSVNIYTGIEQEYEPRHSGVASKLSWEMEQQLGYTIKSDIAR
;
A
#
# COMPACT_ATOMS: atom_id res chain seq x y z
N MET A 1 16.76 27.31 -20.47
CA MET A 1 15.37 27.36 -19.99
C MET A 1 15.11 26.01 -19.36
N GLU A 2 15.21 25.93 -18.03
CA GLU A 2 14.95 24.69 -17.29
C GLU A 2 13.44 24.52 -17.19
N ASN A 3 12.92 23.46 -17.80
CA ASN A 3 11.50 23.09 -17.72
C ASN A 3 11.18 22.69 -16.28
N GLN A 4 10.69 23.63 -15.48
CA GLN A 4 10.03 23.33 -14.22
C GLN A 4 8.72 22.60 -14.55
N GLN A 5 8.73 21.28 -14.43
CA GLN A 5 7.51 20.48 -14.40
C GLN A 5 6.65 20.98 -13.23
N PRO A 6 5.38 21.32 -13.46
CA PRO A 6 4.51 21.81 -12.39
C PRO A 6 4.41 20.74 -11.30
N SER A 7 4.74 21.10 -10.07
CA SER A 7 4.65 20.20 -8.91
C SER A 7 3.18 19.85 -8.68
N LEU A 8 2.72 18.76 -9.26
CA LEU A 8 1.41 18.19 -8.98
C LEU A 8 1.41 17.79 -7.51
N LYS A 9 0.62 18.50 -6.71
CA LYS A 9 0.41 18.20 -5.29
C LYS A 9 -0.15 16.78 -5.20
N SER A 10 0.58 15.87 -4.55
CA SER A 10 0.16 14.46 -4.47
C SER A 10 -1.16 14.34 -3.71
N ARG A 11 -1.99 13.37 -4.15
CA ARG A 11 -3.33 13.11 -3.60
C ARG A 11 -3.26 12.29 -2.31
N PHE A 12 -2.15 11.60 -2.07
CA PHE A 12 -1.96 10.74 -0.91
C PHE A 12 -1.74 11.61 0.33
N ARG A 13 -2.67 11.50 1.30
CA ARG A 13 -2.54 12.20 2.58
C ARG A 13 -1.78 11.34 3.59
N ARG A 14 -2.02 10.03 3.58
CA ARG A 14 -1.40 9.06 4.49
C ARG A 14 -0.88 7.87 3.69
N VAL A 15 0.42 7.66 3.70
CA VAL A 15 1.06 6.48 3.09
C VAL A 15 1.54 5.56 4.22
N CYS A 16 1.17 4.29 4.17
CA CYS A 16 1.70 3.29 5.08
C CYS A 16 2.99 2.71 4.48
N VAL A 17 4.09 2.77 5.23
CA VAL A 17 5.40 2.29 4.79
C VAL A 17 5.83 1.10 5.65
N PHE A 18 6.14 -0.02 4.98
CA PHE A 18 6.69 -1.23 5.59
C PHE A 18 8.21 -1.24 5.39
N CYS A 19 8.98 -1.12 6.48
CA CYS A 19 10.44 -0.92 6.40
C CYS A 19 11.26 -1.92 7.23
N GLY A 20 10.62 -2.83 7.94
CA GLY A 20 11.30 -3.77 8.83
C GLY A 20 12.06 -3.08 9.97
N SER A 21 12.81 -3.87 10.76
CA SER A 21 13.56 -3.39 11.93
C SER A 21 15.05 -3.14 11.68
N SER A 22 15.56 -3.46 10.49
CA SER A 22 16.99 -3.44 10.15
C SER A 22 17.24 -2.68 8.84
N PRO A 23 18.30 -1.86 8.75
CA PRO A 23 18.64 -1.12 7.52
C PRO A 23 19.23 -2.01 6.41
N GLY A 24 19.54 -3.28 6.71
CA GLY A 24 20.23 -4.17 5.79
C GLY A 24 21.74 -3.89 5.67
N LYS A 25 22.40 -4.55 4.72
CA LYS A 25 23.86 -4.43 4.49
C LYS A 25 24.23 -3.46 3.38
N ASN A 26 23.33 -3.23 2.43
CA ASN A 26 23.58 -2.32 1.31
C ASN A 26 23.14 -0.90 1.72
N PRO A 27 24.04 0.10 1.71
CA PRO A 27 23.68 1.47 2.08
C PRO A 27 22.61 2.10 1.17
N SER A 28 22.42 1.58 -0.06
CA SER A 28 21.37 2.05 -0.96
C SER A 28 19.97 1.90 -0.38
N TYR A 29 19.73 0.89 0.46
CA TYR A 29 18.42 0.65 1.08
C TYR A 29 18.06 1.75 2.08
N GLN A 30 19.03 2.16 2.91
CA GLN A 30 18.85 3.25 3.85
C GLN A 30 18.68 4.59 3.13
N LEU A 31 19.47 4.83 2.07
CA LEU A 31 19.33 6.03 1.25
C LEU A 31 17.96 6.10 0.57
N ALA A 32 17.45 4.98 0.07
CA ALA A 32 16.13 4.90 -0.53
C ALA A 32 15.01 5.18 0.48
N ALA A 33 15.15 4.70 1.72
CA ALA A 33 14.22 5.02 2.81
C ALA A 33 14.18 6.52 3.10
N ILE A 34 15.35 7.16 3.17
CA ILE A 34 15.49 8.61 3.39
C ILE A 34 14.87 9.38 2.23
N GLN A 35 15.18 9.02 0.98
CA GLN A 35 14.63 9.64 -0.21
C GLN A 35 13.10 9.53 -0.27
N LEU A 36 12.55 8.37 0.10
CA LEU A 36 11.10 8.19 0.21
C LEU A 36 10.52 9.11 1.29
N GLY A 37 11.16 9.20 2.45
CA GLY A 37 10.77 10.13 3.51
C GLY A 37 10.67 11.58 3.02
N HIS A 38 11.66 12.04 2.24
CA HIS A 38 11.65 13.38 1.64
C HIS A 38 10.50 13.55 0.62
N GLN A 39 10.27 12.58 -0.27
CA GLN A 39 9.16 12.65 -1.23
C GLN A 39 7.79 12.74 -0.53
N LEU A 40 7.63 12.03 0.58
CA LEU A 40 6.41 12.06 1.38
C LEU A 40 6.27 13.37 2.18
N SER A 41 7.36 13.96 2.68
CA SER A 41 7.31 15.26 3.38
C SER A 41 7.03 16.43 2.43
N ASP A 42 7.70 16.46 1.28
CA ASP A 42 7.57 17.54 0.29
C ASP A 42 6.14 17.61 -0.27
N THR A 43 5.46 16.47 -0.30
CA THR A 43 4.02 16.38 -0.62
C THR A 43 3.14 17.08 0.43
N GLN A 44 3.51 16.98 1.72
CA GLN A 44 2.71 17.50 2.84
C GLN A 44 2.93 19.00 3.14
N ASP A 45 4.04 19.58 2.74
CA ASP A 45 4.39 20.98 3.03
C ASP A 45 3.48 22.02 2.35
N SER A 46 2.70 21.61 1.35
CA SER A 46 1.66 22.45 0.75
C SER A 46 0.38 22.58 1.61
N TYR A 47 0.34 22.01 2.82
CA TYR A 47 -0.71 22.19 3.84
C TYR A 47 -0.21 22.77 5.17
N ALA A 48 1.11 22.79 5.44
CA ALA A 48 1.66 23.02 6.78
C ALA A 48 1.82 24.50 7.18
N LYS A 49 1.45 25.49 6.35
CA LYS A 49 1.62 26.92 6.71
C LYS A 49 0.54 27.48 7.66
N ARG A 50 -0.24 26.64 8.37
CA ARG A 50 -1.35 27.11 9.24
C ARG A 50 -1.41 26.58 10.67
N ASP A 51 -0.57 25.65 11.12
CA ASP A 51 -0.55 25.31 12.55
C ASP A 51 0.83 24.83 12.99
N ASN A 52 1.32 25.37 14.10
CA ASN A 52 2.65 25.12 14.67
C ASN A 52 2.69 23.76 15.41
N ARG A 53 1.96 22.75 14.89
CA ARG A 53 1.98 21.38 15.40
C ARG A 53 3.05 20.61 14.65
N ARG A 54 4.16 20.38 15.33
CA ARG A 54 5.16 19.37 14.96
C ARG A 54 4.41 18.10 14.53
N ASN A 55 4.83 17.47 13.42
CA ASN A 55 4.36 16.15 12.97
C ASN A 55 4.68 15.09 14.04
N SER A 56 3.96 15.11 15.15
CA SER A 56 3.95 14.07 16.16
C SER A 56 2.97 13.02 15.66
N GLY A 57 3.50 11.89 15.17
CA GLY A 57 2.68 10.74 14.79
C GLY A 57 1.70 10.41 15.92
N GLU A 58 0.43 10.32 15.58
CA GLU A 58 -0.61 9.98 16.55
C GLU A 58 -0.41 8.53 17.01
N VAL A 59 -0.18 8.33 18.30
CA VAL A 59 -0.05 6.98 18.89
C VAL A 59 -1.43 6.55 19.35
N ARG A 60 -1.98 5.51 18.70
CA ARG A 60 -3.28 4.92 19.07
C ARG A 60 -3.10 3.55 19.70
N ALA A 61 -3.61 3.37 20.91
CA ALA A 61 -3.65 2.06 21.56
C ALA A 61 -4.65 1.15 20.83
N VAL A 62 -4.25 -0.09 20.57
CA VAL A 62 -5.04 -1.14 19.92
C VAL A 62 -4.88 -2.43 20.69
N SER A 63 -5.90 -3.28 20.70
CA SER A 63 -5.98 -4.47 21.56
C SER A 63 -5.07 -5.61 21.09
N GLY A 64 -4.54 -5.54 19.87
CA GLY A 64 -3.62 -6.55 19.33
C GLY A 64 -3.09 -6.22 17.94
N MET A 65 -2.18 -7.06 17.46
CA MET A 65 -1.44 -6.88 16.21
C MET A 65 -2.36 -6.84 14.98
N HIS A 66 -3.36 -7.71 14.91
CA HIS A 66 -4.32 -7.73 13.80
C HIS A 66 -5.13 -6.43 13.70
N GLN A 67 -5.60 -5.92 14.85
CA GLN A 67 -6.31 -4.64 14.89
C GLN A 67 -5.39 -3.48 14.48
N ARG A 68 -4.11 -3.51 14.90
CA ARG A 68 -3.11 -2.52 14.50
C ARG A 68 -2.95 -2.46 12.98
N LYS A 69 -2.78 -3.62 12.34
CA LYS A 69 -2.61 -3.74 10.88
C LYS A 69 -3.85 -3.28 10.13
N ALA A 70 -5.04 -3.70 10.59
CA ALA A 70 -6.32 -3.25 10.02
C ALA A 70 -6.53 -1.73 10.13
N GLU A 71 -6.18 -1.12 11.27
CA GLU A 71 -6.28 0.33 11.47
C GLU A 71 -5.31 1.09 10.55
N MET A 72 -4.05 0.65 10.49
CA MET A 72 -3.04 1.22 9.58
C MET A 72 -3.52 1.16 8.13
N ALA A 73 -4.03 0.00 7.72
CA ALA A 73 -4.54 -0.21 6.38
C ALA A 73 -5.77 0.63 6.07
N ARG A 74 -6.69 0.82 7.02
CA ARG A 74 -7.90 1.64 6.82
C ARG A 74 -7.55 3.12 6.61
N GLN A 75 -6.58 3.63 7.35
CA GLN A 75 -6.17 5.04 7.27
C GLN A 75 -5.27 5.36 6.08
N ALA A 76 -4.53 4.38 5.57
CA ALA A 76 -3.64 4.57 4.43
C ALA A 76 -4.43 4.87 3.15
N ASP A 77 -3.88 5.72 2.29
CA ASP A 77 -4.33 5.95 0.92
C ASP A 77 -3.50 5.11 -0.07
N ALA A 78 -2.30 4.69 0.34
CA ALA A 78 -1.39 3.82 -0.40
C ALA A 78 -0.47 3.04 0.55
N PHE A 79 0.08 1.93 0.07
CA PHE A 79 1.06 1.11 0.78
C PHE A 79 2.38 1.11 0.03
N ILE A 80 3.50 1.18 0.74
CA ILE A 80 4.84 1.05 0.16
C ILE A 80 5.68 0.09 1.00
N ALA A 81 6.34 -0.87 0.38
CA ALA A 81 7.38 -1.67 1.04
C ALA A 81 8.78 -1.24 0.58
N LEU A 82 9.64 -0.99 1.57
CA LEU A 82 11.08 -0.79 1.42
C LEU A 82 11.81 -2.13 1.59
N PRO A 83 13.04 -2.31 1.05
CA PRO A 83 13.83 -3.51 1.27
C PRO A 83 13.86 -3.96 2.73
N GLY A 84 13.45 -5.20 2.98
CA GLY A 84 13.26 -5.72 4.33
C GLY A 84 13.12 -7.24 4.37
N GLY A 85 13.14 -7.80 5.59
CA GLY A 85 13.06 -9.24 5.83
C GLY A 85 11.62 -9.77 5.94
N TYR A 86 11.44 -10.87 6.69
CA TYR A 86 10.14 -11.53 6.84
C TYR A 86 9.03 -10.63 7.38
N GLY A 87 9.32 -9.71 8.30
CA GLY A 87 8.31 -8.78 8.81
C GLY A 87 7.71 -7.91 7.71
N THR A 88 8.57 -7.31 6.87
CA THR A 88 8.13 -6.51 5.72
C THR A 88 7.37 -7.34 4.70
N LEU A 89 7.81 -8.58 4.46
CA LEU A 89 7.13 -9.48 3.51
C LEU A 89 5.75 -9.91 4.03
N GLU A 90 5.61 -10.17 5.33
CA GLU A 90 4.33 -10.52 5.94
C GLU A 90 3.33 -9.36 5.82
N GLU A 91 3.75 -8.13 6.14
CA GLU A 91 2.93 -6.93 6.00
C GLU A 91 2.53 -6.67 4.53
N LEU A 92 3.47 -6.84 3.61
CA LEU A 92 3.25 -6.68 2.17
C LEU A 92 2.25 -7.71 1.62
N LEU A 93 2.44 -8.98 1.92
CA LEU A 93 1.58 -10.06 1.42
C LEU A 93 0.16 -9.96 2.00
N GLU A 94 0.01 -9.48 3.23
CA GLU A 94 -1.31 -9.24 3.83
C GLU A 94 -2.11 -8.21 3.03
N VAL A 95 -1.51 -7.05 2.70
CA VAL A 95 -2.22 -6.01 1.92
C VAL A 95 -2.45 -6.43 0.46
N ILE A 96 -1.55 -7.21 -0.14
CA ILE A 96 -1.79 -7.78 -1.48
C ILE A 96 -2.98 -8.74 -1.45
N THR A 97 -3.04 -9.60 -0.43
CA THR A 97 -4.15 -10.56 -0.27
C THR A 97 -5.48 -9.82 -0.08
N TRP A 98 -5.51 -8.74 0.69
CA TRP A 98 -6.71 -7.93 0.87
C TRP A 98 -7.14 -7.22 -0.41
N ALA A 99 -6.20 -6.71 -1.20
CA ALA A 99 -6.50 -6.18 -2.52
C ALA A 99 -7.07 -7.27 -3.46
N GLN A 100 -6.47 -8.46 -3.45
CA GLN A 100 -6.95 -9.60 -4.26
C GLN A 100 -8.36 -10.06 -3.85
N LEU A 101 -8.69 -9.99 -2.56
CA LEU A 101 -10.02 -10.29 -2.02
C LEU A 101 -11.04 -9.15 -2.24
N GLY A 102 -10.63 -8.00 -2.80
CA GLY A 102 -11.49 -6.85 -3.03
C GLY A 102 -11.82 -6.05 -1.76
N ILE A 103 -11.08 -6.25 -0.67
CA ILE A 103 -11.27 -5.52 0.60
C ILE A 103 -10.82 -4.06 0.45
N HIS A 104 -9.85 -3.79 -0.43
CA HIS A 104 -9.46 -2.43 -0.81
C HIS A 104 -8.94 -2.38 -2.25
N ASP A 105 -8.86 -1.17 -2.80
CA ASP A 105 -8.36 -0.82 -4.13
C ASP A 105 -7.11 0.09 -4.08
N LYS A 106 -6.57 0.30 -2.88
CA LYS A 106 -5.42 1.16 -2.61
C LYS A 106 -4.17 0.62 -3.30
N PRO A 107 -3.34 1.46 -3.93
CA PRO A 107 -2.15 1.02 -4.65
C PRO A 107 -1.08 0.49 -3.69
N VAL A 108 -0.40 -0.59 -4.11
CA VAL A 108 0.67 -1.23 -3.36
C VAL A 108 1.99 -1.08 -4.13
N GLY A 109 2.95 -0.37 -3.54
CA GLY A 109 4.24 -0.03 -4.12
C GLY A 109 5.40 -0.84 -3.55
N LEU A 110 6.32 -1.26 -4.41
CA LEU A 110 7.64 -1.80 -4.04
C LEU A 110 8.74 -0.84 -4.48
N LEU A 111 9.52 -0.35 -3.51
CA LEU A 111 10.74 0.40 -3.82
C LEU A 111 11.88 -0.58 -4.08
N ASN A 112 12.03 -0.99 -5.34
CA ASN A 112 12.90 -2.05 -5.80
C ASN A 112 14.34 -1.57 -6.07
N VAL A 113 14.99 -1.08 -5.02
CA VAL A 113 16.36 -0.54 -5.07
C VAL A 113 17.34 -1.68 -5.30
N ASP A 114 18.29 -1.48 -6.23
CA ASP A 114 19.29 -2.47 -6.65
C ASP A 114 18.71 -3.85 -7.01
N GLY A 115 17.44 -3.89 -7.42
CA GLY A 115 16.77 -5.14 -7.76
C GLY A 115 16.46 -6.05 -6.58
N TYR A 116 16.39 -5.52 -5.35
CA TYR A 116 16.11 -6.31 -4.12
C TYR A 116 14.90 -7.25 -4.25
N TYR A 117 13.83 -6.79 -4.91
CA TYR A 117 12.59 -7.53 -5.10
C TYR A 117 12.51 -8.31 -6.41
N ASN A 118 13.56 -8.35 -7.24
CA ASN A 118 13.52 -9.05 -8.54
C ASN A 118 13.09 -10.51 -8.39
N SER A 119 13.69 -11.24 -7.44
CA SER A 119 13.33 -12.65 -7.21
C SER A 119 11.89 -12.83 -6.74
N LEU A 120 11.38 -11.90 -5.92
CA LEU A 120 9.98 -11.92 -5.48
C LEU A 120 9.04 -11.65 -6.65
N LEU A 121 9.35 -10.67 -7.49
CA LEU A 121 8.55 -10.36 -8.68
C LEU A 121 8.53 -11.54 -9.65
N SER A 122 9.68 -12.17 -9.90
CA SER A 122 9.77 -13.39 -10.72
C SER A 122 9.01 -14.57 -10.13
N PHE A 123 9.00 -14.72 -8.80
CA PHE A 123 8.16 -15.73 -8.14
C PHE A 123 6.67 -15.47 -8.37
N ILE A 124 6.24 -14.21 -8.28
CA ILE A 124 4.85 -13.82 -8.52
C ILE A 124 4.49 -14.00 -10.00
N ASP A 125 5.37 -13.63 -10.93
CA ASP A 125 5.20 -13.87 -12.37
C ASP A 125 5.02 -15.37 -12.64
N LYS A 126 5.84 -16.22 -12.01
CA LYS A 126 5.69 -17.67 -12.12
C LYS A 126 4.34 -18.16 -11.57
N ALA A 127 3.88 -17.60 -10.46
CA ALA A 127 2.57 -17.94 -9.89
C ALA A 127 1.41 -17.50 -10.80
N VAL A 128 1.58 -16.45 -11.61
CA VAL A 128 0.64 -16.07 -12.67
C VAL A 128 0.68 -17.11 -13.79
N ASP A 129 1.86 -17.48 -14.28
CA ASP A 129 2.03 -18.45 -15.36
C ASP A 129 1.44 -19.83 -15.01
N GLU A 130 1.56 -20.23 -13.75
CA GLU A 130 1.01 -21.50 -13.22
C GLU A 130 -0.48 -21.40 -12.84
N GLY A 131 -1.10 -20.22 -12.96
CA GLY A 131 -2.53 -20.02 -12.71
C GLY A 131 -2.94 -19.90 -11.24
N PHE A 132 -1.99 -19.72 -10.31
CA PHE A 132 -2.29 -19.43 -8.90
C PHE A 132 -2.68 -17.97 -8.66
N ILE A 133 -2.23 -17.06 -9.52
CA ILE A 133 -2.56 -15.63 -9.48
C ILE A 133 -3.16 -15.24 -10.83
N THR A 134 -4.26 -14.48 -10.82
CA THR A 134 -4.84 -13.98 -12.08
C THR A 134 -3.94 -12.89 -12.67
N PRO A 135 -3.88 -12.75 -14.01
CA PRO A 135 -3.13 -11.66 -14.65
C PRO A 135 -3.53 -10.27 -14.13
N SER A 136 -4.81 -10.05 -13.83
CA SER A 136 -5.28 -8.78 -13.24
C SER A 136 -4.74 -8.55 -11.83
N ALA A 137 -4.67 -9.60 -10.99
CA ALA A 137 -4.11 -9.49 -9.64
C ALA A 137 -2.61 -9.20 -9.64
N ARG A 138 -1.88 -9.57 -10.71
CA ARG A 138 -0.47 -9.21 -10.88
C ARG A 138 -0.21 -7.70 -10.86
N HIS A 139 -1.19 -6.92 -11.33
CA HIS A 139 -1.12 -5.46 -11.40
C HIS A 139 -1.44 -4.74 -10.10
N ILE A 140 -1.80 -5.47 -9.03
CA ILE A 140 -1.91 -4.92 -7.66
C ILE A 140 -0.58 -4.30 -7.22
N ILE A 141 0.53 -4.90 -7.65
CA ILE A 141 1.89 -4.51 -7.25
C ILE A 141 2.51 -3.61 -8.31
N VAL A 142 2.82 -2.38 -7.91
CA VAL A 142 3.59 -1.41 -8.69
C VAL A 142 5.02 -1.40 -8.17
N SER A 143 6.01 -1.52 -9.04
CA SER A 143 7.43 -1.41 -8.64
C SER A 143 8.17 -0.32 -9.41
N ALA A 144 9.15 0.27 -8.74
CA ALA A 144 10.04 1.28 -9.30
C ALA A 144 11.38 1.26 -8.56
N GLN A 145 12.44 1.74 -9.20
CA GLN A 145 13.79 1.72 -8.63
C GLN A 145 14.08 2.95 -7.76
N SER A 146 13.30 4.02 -7.92
CA SER A 146 13.45 5.26 -7.15
C SER A 146 12.13 5.69 -6.50
N ALA A 147 12.24 6.43 -5.39
CA ALA A 147 11.07 6.92 -4.67
C ALA A 147 10.21 7.85 -5.53
N HIS A 148 10.84 8.74 -6.30
CA HIS A 148 10.14 9.65 -7.21
C HIS A 148 9.34 8.90 -8.28
N GLU A 149 9.98 7.96 -8.98
CA GLU A 149 9.31 7.13 -9.98
C GLU A 149 8.17 6.31 -9.36
N LEU A 150 8.37 5.74 -8.17
CA LEU A 150 7.34 5.00 -7.46
C LEU A 150 6.11 5.88 -7.20
N MET A 151 6.32 7.06 -6.63
CA MET A 151 5.24 8.01 -6.33
C MET A 151 4.47 8.41 -7.59
N CYS A 152 5.15 8.70 -8.69
CA CYS A 152 4.50 9.00 -9.97
C CYS A 152 3.63 7.83 -10.48
N LYS A 153 4.14 6.59 -10.38
CA LYS A 153 3.37 5.41 -10.80
C LYS A 153 2.15 5.15 -9.91
N LEU A 154 2.28 5.31 -8.59
CA LEU A 154 1.16 5.14 -7.65
C LEU A 154 0.08 6.20 -7.89
N GLU A 155 0.46 7.45 -8.15
CA GLU A 155 -0.48 8.52 -8.54
C GLU A 155 -1.23 8.18 -9.83
N THR A 156 -0.51 7.70 -10.85
CA THR A 156 -1.10 7.33 -12.15
C THR A 156 -2.07 6.16 -12.01
N PHE A 157 -1.72 5.16 -11.18
CA PHE A 157 -2.57 4.01 -10.88
C PHE A 157 -3.97 4.44 -10.40
N VAL A 158 -4.03 5.39 -9.47
CA VAL A 158 -5.31 5.88 -8.95
C VAL A 158 -6.07 6.70 -9.99
N SER A 159 -5.39 7.46 -10.87
CA SER A 159 -6.06 8.18 -11.97
C SER A 159 -6.76 7.23 -12.95
N SER A 160 -6.14 6.09 -13.27
CA SER A 160 -6.75 5.09 -14.13
C SER A 160 -8.00 4.50 -13.47
N SER A 161 -7.98 4.18 -12.17
CA SER A 161 -9.16 3.70 -11.45
C SER A 161 -10.29 4.73 -11.37
N VAL A 162 -9.98 6.03 -11.28
CA VAL A 162 -10.98 7.11 -11.24
C VAL A 162 -11.59 7.39 -12.62
N ASN A 163 -10.80 7.32 -13.70
CA ASN A 163 -11.31 7.55 -15.06
C ASN A 163 -12.32 6.49 -15.53
N ILE A 164 -12.29 5.28 -14.93
CA ILE A 164 -13.28 4.23 -15.22
C ILE A 164 -14.69 4.64 -14.76
N TYR A 165 -14.82 5.53 -13.77
CA TYR A 165 -16.11 6.06 -13.32
C TYR A 165 -16.61 7.28 -14.12
N THR A 166 -15.82 7.83 -15.05
CA THR A 166 -16.17 9.00 -15.88
C THR A 166 -16.31 8.71 -17.38
N GLY A 167 -16.21 7.43 -17.78
CA GLY A 167 -16.67 6.93 -19.09
C GLY A 167 -15.84 7.32 -20.31
N ILE A 168 -14.71 6.63 -20.54
CA ILE A 168 -14.16 6.27 -21.86
C ILE A 168 -13.40 4.93 -21.70
N GLU A 169 -13.69 3.96 -22.58
CA GLU A 169 -13.33 2.54 -22.45
C GLU A 169 -11.82 2.22 -22.55
N GLN A 170 -11.27 1.64 -21.47
CA GLN A 170 -10.25 0.59 -21.49
C GLN A 170 -10.46 -0.26 -20.21
N GLU A 171 -10.86 -1.52 -20.37
CA GLU A 171 -11.32 -2.39 -19.28
C GLU A 171 -10.20 -2.68 -18.25
N TYR A 172 -10.31 -2.05 -17.07
CA TYR A 172 -10.02 -2.71 -15.81
C TYR A 172 -11.35 -2.83 -15.05
N GLU A 173 -12.02 -3.98 -15.20
CA GLU A 173 -13.09 -4.38 -14.30
C GLU A 173 -12.54 -5.45 -13.34
N PRO A 174 -12.54 -5.21 -12.02
CA PRO A 174 -12.51 -6.30 -11.07
C PRO A 174 -13.87 -7.02 -11.17
N ARG A 175 -14.01 -7.95 -12.12
CA ARG A 175 -15.17 -8.85 -12.17
C ARG A 175 -15.09 -9.82 -10.99
N HIS A 176 -15.69 -9.42 -9.88
CA HIS A 176 -15.84 -10.26 -8.71
C HIS A 176 -16.79 -11.43 -9.04
N SER A 177 -16.24 -12.62 -9.30
CA SER A 177 -17.01 -13.85 -9.17
C SER A 177 -17.22 -14.15 -7.69
N GLY A 178 -18.27 -13.58 -7.11
CA GLY A 178 -18.97 -14.10 -5.93
C GLY A 178 -18.16 -14.29 -4.64
N VAL A 179 -17.59 -13.22 -4.05
CA VAL A 179 -17.20 -13.24 -2.63
C VAL A 179 -17.68 -11.97 -1.94
N ALA A 180 -18.42 -12.19 -0.84
CA ALA A 180 -19.02 -11.30 0.15
C ALA A 180 -19.11 -9.79 -0.17
N SER A 181 -20.36 -9.32 -0.32
CA SER A 181 -20.68 -7.89 -0.43
C SER A 181 -20.07 -7.06 0.72
N LYS A 182 -19.82 -5.77 0.44
CA LYS A 182 -19.34 -4.70 1.33
C LYS A 182 -20.10 -4.52 2.67
N LEU A 183 -21.09 -5.35 2.98
CA LEU A 183 -21.85 -5.36 4.23
C LEU A 183 -21.49 -6.55 5.14
N SER A 184 -20.88 -7.61 4.62
CA SER A 184 -20.54 -8.82 5.39
C SER A 184 -19.33 -8.63 6.31
N TRP A 185 -18.40 -7.74 5.97
CA TRP A 185 -17.18 -7.51 6.75
C TRP A 185 -17.41 -6.78 8.07
N GLU A 186 -18.36 -5.83 8.14
CA GLU A 186 -18.73 -5.16 9.41
C GLU A 186 -19.36 -6.17 10.37
N MET A 187 -20.12 -7.12 9.83
CA MET A 187 -20.82 -8.15 10.59
C MET A 187 -19.89 -9.28 11.06
N GLU A 188 -18.98 -9.77 10.22
CA GLU A 188 -18.07 -10.87 10.59
C GLU A 188 -17.06 -10.47 11.69
N GLN A 189 -16.63 -9.20 11.71
CA GLN A 189 -15.78 -8.68 12.79
C GLN A 189 -16.53 -8.50 14.12
N GLN A 190 -17.85 -8.29 14.09
CA GLN A 190 -18.69 -8.28 15.29
C GLN A 190 -19.05 -9.70 15.77
N LEU A 191 -19.35 -10.63 14.85
CA LEU A 191 -19.72 -12.01 15.18
C LEU A 191 -18.55 -12.84 15.76
N GLY A 192 -17.32 -12.62 15.30
CA GLY A 192 -16.13 -13.23 15.89
C GLY A 192 -15.85 -12.80 17.34
N TYR A 193 -16.44 -11.68 17.78
CA TYR A 193 -16.30 -11.15 19.14
C TYR A 193 -17.34 -11.72 20.11
N THR A 194 -18.60 -11.88 19.67
CA THR A 194 -19.68 -12.44 20.53
C THR A 194 -19.42 -13.91 20.91
N ILE A 195 -18.83 -14.70 20.00
CA ILE A 195 -18.57 -16.13 20.27
C ILE A 195 -17.47 -16.32 21.35
N LYS A 196 -16.57 -15.34 21.54
CA LYS A 196 -15.51 -15.43 22.57
C LYS A 196 -15.96 -15.00 23.97
N SER A 197 -17.06 -14.25 24.12
CA SER A 197 -17.56 -13.86 25.45
C SER A 197 -18.42 -14.93 26.12
N ASP A 198 -19.02 -15.84 25.36
CA ASP A 198 -20.01 -16.81 25.90
C ASP A 198 -19.42 -18.18 26.31
N ILE A 199 -18.11 -18.41 26.10
CA ILE A 199 -17.42 -19.65 26.50
C ILE A 199 -16.62 -19.48 27.81
N ALA A 200 -16.62 -18.27 28.39
CA ALA A 200 -16.05 -18.04 29.72
C ALA A 200 -17.14 -18.15 30.80
N ARG A 201 -17.51 -19.38 31.17
CA ARG A 201 -18.12 -19.73 32.46
C ARG A 201 -17.59 -21.07 32.95
#